data_AF-A0A536HLG3-F1
#
_entry.id   AF-A0A536HLG3-F1
#
_cell.length_a   1.000
_cell.length_b   1.000
_cell.length_c   1.000
_cell.angle_alpha   90.00
_cell.angle_beta   90.00
_cell.angle_gamma   90.00
#
_symmetry.space_group_name_H-M   'P 1'
#
loop_
_entity.id
_entity.type
_entity.pdbx_description
1 polymer ?
#
loop_
_entity_poly.entity_id
_entity_poly.type
_entity_poly.pdbx_seq_one_letter_code
_entity_poly.pdbx_strand_id
1 'polypeptide(L)'
;MISPPDRVTIWQSQLTANDFPPVCAISGQPAETWHKFRFATAPPWAFLLGAIVVAALSRRASGYLPLTRASLKKLRLVTWTFVGLLPLAVVFWVAAALVAPSDSDPTRSAITGILVLMGFISLIVGLIGVILRARFYGPTGKVMEQQPGYYEPVIELQRVHPNFVAAVRQRQQERAAQYGSPAQFQPQPGPYPYQPG
;
A
#
# COMPACT_ATOMS: atom_id res chain seq x y z
N MET A 1 -20.81 13.67 -2.23
CA MET A 1 -20.44 12.36 -2.79
C MET A 1 -20.20 11.41 -1.63
N ILE A 2 -21.01 10.35 -1.48
CA ILE A 2 -20.85 9.39 -0.38
C ILE A 2 -19.70 8.46 -0.77
N SER A 3 -18.51 8.69 -0.23
CA SER A 3 -17.40 7.76 -0.40
C SER A 3 -17.77 6.39 0.19
N PRO A 4 -17.53 5.29 -0.53
CA PRO A 4 -17.76 3.93 -0.04
C PRO A 4 -17.19 3.73 1.38
N PRO A 5 -17.83 2.89 2.22
CA PRO A 5 -17.44 2.71 3.62
C PRO A 5 -16.02 2.11 3.80
N ASP A 6 -15.44 1.57 2.72
CA ASP A 6 -14.09 0.99 2.67
C ASP A 6 -13.03 1.96 2.11
N ARG A 7 -13.38 3.24 1.97
CA ARG A 7 -12.51 4.26 1.34
C ARG A 7 -12.42 5.56 2.12
N VAL A 8 -11.22 6.12 2.15
CA VAL A 8 -10.95 7.42 2.76
C VAL A 8 -9.87 8.19 1.98
N THR A 9 -10.12 9.47 1.75
CA THR A 9 -9.14 10.40 1.16
C THR A 9 -8.35 11.09 2.26
N ILE A 10 -7.03 11.05 2.13
CA ILE A 10 -6.09 11.63 3.08
C ILE A 10 -4.98 12.36 2.32
N TRP A 11 -4.36 13.34 2.98
CA TRP A 11 -3.21 14.03 2.40
C TRP A 11 -1.96 13.16 2.52
N GLN A 12 -1.04 13.26 1.55
CA GLN A 12 0.23 12.53 1.63
C GLN A 12 1.02 12.89 2.91
N SER A 13 0.98 14.17 3.33
CA SER A 13 1.61 14.64 4.56
C SER A 13 1.11 13.90 5.82
N GLN A 14 -0.20 13.62 5.89
CA GLN A 14 -0.79 12.84 6.99
C GLN A 14 -0.27 11.39 6.99
N LEU A 15 -0.07 10.82 5.80
CA LEU A 15 0.47 9.47 5.64
C LEU A 15 1.94 9.37 6.07
N THR A 16 2.74 10.38 5.78
CA THR A 16 4.17 10.42 6.17
C THR A 16 4.37 10.81 7.63
N ALA A 17 3.49 11.65 8.18
CA ALA A 17 3.54 12.10 9.58
C ALA A 17 2.99 11.09 10.59
N ASN A 18 2.46 9.95 10.14
CA ASN A 18 1.81 8.93 10.98
C ASN A 18 0.62 9.47 11.79
N ASP A 19 -0.06 10.49 11.26
CA ASP A 19 -1.13 11.19 11.96
C ASP A 19 -2.48 10.48 11.80
N PHE A 20 -2.52 9.19 12.17
CA PHE A 20 -3.71 8.35 12.10
C PHE A 20 -4.25 7.99 13.48
N PRO A 21 -5.57 7.76 13.59
CA PRO A 21 -6.14 7.20 14.82
C PRO A 21 -5.50 5.83 15.10
N PRO A 22 -5.40 5.40 16.37
CA PRO A 22 -4.82 4.12 16.75
C PRO A 22 -5.79 2.96 16.46
N VAL A 23 -6.28 2.87 15.22
CA VAL A 23 -7.20 1.84 14.71
C VAL A 23 -6.54 1.17 13.52
N CYS A 24 -6.50 -0.15 13.50
CA CYS A 24 -5.92 -0.95 12.43
C CYS A 24 -6.66 -0.74 11.11
N ALA A 25 -5.92 -0.38 10.06
CA ALA A 25 -6.48 -0.14 8.73
C ALA A 25 -7.13 -1.38 8.09
N ILE A 26 -6.76 -2.60 8.52
CA ILE A 26 -7.26 -3.87 7.94
C ILE A 26 -8.38 -4.48 8.79
N SER A 27 -8.20 -4.55 10.11
CA SER A 27 -9.13 -5.26 11.01
C SER A 27 -10.05 -4.36 11.82
N GLY A 28 -9.82 -3.05 11.84
CA GLY A 28 -10.62 -2.11 12.63
C GLY A 28 -10.46 -2.22 14.15
N GLN A 29 -9.56 -3.09 14.63
CA GLN A 29 -9.18 -3.24 16.04
C GLN A 29 -8.17 -2.17 16.45
N PRO A 30 -7.92 -1.92 17.76
CA PRO A 30 -6.87 -1.02 18.19
C PRO A 30 -5.51 -1.40 17.57
N ALA A 31 -4.77 -0.39 17.14
CA ALA A 31 -3.48 -0.57 16.49
C ALA A 31 -2.40 -0.93 17.51
N GLU A 32 -1.56 -1.91 17.17
CA GLU A 32 -0.44 -2.35 18.02
C GLU A 32 0.91 -1.93 17.44
N THR A 33 0.95 -1.61 16.14
CA THR A 33 2.18 -1.36 15.40
C THR A 33 1.93 -0.53 14.16
N TRP A 34 3.01 0.06 13.64
CA TRP A 34 3.02 0.90 12.45
C TRP A 34 3.83 0.22 11.36
N HIS A 35 3.23 0.03 10.20
CA HIS A 35 3.90 -0.61 9.08
C HIS A 35 3.95 0.32 7.87
N LYS A 36 5.13 0.39 7.23
CA LYS A 36 5.34 1.23 6.06
C LYS A 36 4.71 0.58 4.83
N PHE A 37 3.71 1.23 4.25
CA PHE A 37 3.13 0.87 2.97
C PHE A 37 3.70 1.76 1.87
N ARG A 38 3.82 1.16 0.68
CA ARG A 38 4.20 1.86 -0.55
C ARG A 38 3.07 1.70 -1.56
N PHE A 39 2.52 2.81 -1.99
CA PHE A 39 1.47 2.89 -2.98
C PHE A 39 2.08 3.38 -4.29
N ALA A 40 1.71 2.73 -5.40
CA ALA A 40 2.11 3.14 -6.73
C ALA A 40 0.87 3.14 -7.61
N THR A 41 0.60 4.25 -8.27
CA THR A 41 -0.49 4.37 -9.25
C THR A 41 0.11 4.75 -10.58
N ALA A 42 -0.10 3.90 -11.59
CA ALA A 42 0.30 4.17 -12.96
C ALA A 42 -0.91 4.56 -13.81
N PRO A 43 -0.74 5.40 -14.83
CA PRO A 43 -1.80 5.70 -15.78
C PRO A 43 -2.29 4.42 -16.48
N PRO A 44 -3.59 4.26 -16.77
CA PRO A 44 -4.12 3.07 -17.45
C PRO A 44 -3.45 2.80 -18.80
N TRP A 45 -3.13 3.85 -19.56
CA TRP A 45 -2.45 3.74 -20.86
C TRP A 45 -0.99 3.27 -20.72
N ALA A 46 -0.33 3.53 -19.59
CA ALA A 46 1.08 3.15 -19.40
C ALA A 46 1.29 1.64 -19.41
N PHE A 47 0.26 0.86 -19.03
CA PHE A 47 0.29 -0.60 -19.10
C PHE A 47 0.45 -1.13 -20.54
N LEU A 48 -0.01 -0.39 -21.55
CA LEU A 48 0.15 -0.76 -22.96
C LEU A 48 1.61 -0.66 -23.43
N LEU A 49 2.42 0.19 -22.78
CA LEU A 49 3.81 0.46 -23.14
C LEU A 49 4.81 -0.39 -22.35
N GLY A 50 4.31 -1.28 -21.49
CA GLY A 50 5.12 -2.24 -20.75
C GLY A 50 5.62 -1.75 -19.38
N ALA A 51 6.20 -2.68 -18.63
CA ALA A 51 6.51 -2.52 -17.21
C ALA A 51 7.50 -1.39 -16.90
N ILE A 52 8.43 -1.09 -17.82
CA ILE A 52 9.43 -0.03 -17.64
C ILE A 52 8.74 1.35 -17.62
N VAL A 53 7.84 1.59 -18.57
CA VAL A 53 7.08 2.85 -18.66
C VAL A 53 6.13 3.00 -17.48
N VAL A 54 5.47 1.91 -17.08
CA VAL A 54 4.66 1.86 -15.85
C VAL A 54 5.50 2.24 -14.62
N ALA A 55 6.71 1.68 -14.49
CA ALA A 55 7.58 1.97 -13.36
C ALA A 55 8.08 3.43 -13.36
N ALA A 56 8.40 3.97 -14.54
CA ALA A 56 8.88 5.34 -14.72
C ALA A 56 7.79 6.39 -14.48
N LEU A 57 6.57 6.14 -14.94
CA LEU A 57 5.43 7.07 -14.82
C LEU A 57 4.57 6.81 -13.58
N SER A 58 4.90 5.81 -12.76
CA SER A 58 4.18 5.53 -11.53
C SER A 58 4.32 6.69 -10.54
N ARG A 59 3.20 7.27 -10.12
CA ARG A 59 3.16 8.15 -8.94
C ARG A 59 3.27 7.27 -7.70
N ARG A 60 4.28 7.50 -6.89
CA ARG A 60 4.57 6.70 -5.70
C ARG A 60 4.35 7.54 -4.44
N ALA A 61 3.64 6.97 -3.49
CA ALA A 61 3.52 7.52 -2.14
C ALA A 61 3.89 6.45 -1.12
N SER A 62 4.51 6.83 -0.02
CA SER A 62 4.80 5.90 1.06
C SER A 62 4.59 6.55 2.41
N GLY A 63 4.16 5.77 3.38
CA GLY A 63 4.09 6.19 4.78
C GLY A 63 3.58 5.04 5.63
N TYR A 64 3.27 5.31 6.90
CA TYR A 64 2.95 4.24 7.84
C TYR A 64 1.45 4.16 8.09
N LEU A 65 0.94 2.93 8.10
CA LEU A 65 -0.42 2.65 8.50
C LEU A 65 -0.44 1.86 9.81
N PRO A 66 -1.40 2.17 10.69
CA PRO A 66 -1.62 1.41 11.91
C PRO A 66 -2.14 0.01 11.58
N LEU A 67 -1.55 -1.00 12.19
CA LEU A 67 -1.92 -2.41 12.05
C LEU A 67 -1.91 -3.15 13.39
N THR A 68 -2.52 -4.34 13.40
CA THR A 68 -2.35 -5.33 14.47
C THR A 68 -1.21 -6.31 14.14
N ARG A 69 -0.62 -6.95 15.15
CA ARG A 69 0.37 -8.02 14.92
C ARG A 69 -0.22 -9.20 14.15
N ALA A 70 -1.50 -9.50 14.37
CA ALA A 70 -2.21 -10.57 13.67
C ALA A 70 -2.34 -10.30 12.17
N SER A 71 -2.68 -9.07 11.75
CA SER A 71 -2.76 -8.71 10.33
C SER A 71 -1.38 -8.69 9.68
N LEU A 72 -0.35 -8.21 10.40
CA LEU A 72 1.04 -8.30 9.93
C LEU A 72 1.51 -9.74 9.73
N LYS A 73 1.18 -10.65 10.64
CA LYS A 73 1.52 -12.08 10.48
C LYS A 73 0.88 -12.65 9.22
N LYS A 74 -0.40 -12.34 8.94
CA LYS A 74 -1.09 -12.76 7.70
C LYS A 74 -0.41 -12.20 6.45
N LEU A 75 -0.12 -10.90 6.42
CA LEU A 75 0.61 -10.24 5.33
C LEU A 75 1.99 -10.86 5.10
N ARG A 76 2.73 -11.12 6.18
CA ARG A 76 4.05 -11.75 6.12
C ARG A 76 3.96 -13.19 5.63
N LEU A 77 2.98 -13.96 6.10
CA LEU A 77 2.75 -15.34 5.68
C LEU A 77 2.48 -15.41 4.18
N VAL A 78 1.53 -14.62 3.67
CA VAL A 78 1.21 -14.54 2.24
C VAL A 78 2.44 -14.12 1.43
N THR A 79 3.18 -13.12 1.92
CA THR A 79 4.42 -12.67 1.29
C THR A 79 5.45 -13.78 1.23
N TRP A 80 5.64 -14.52 2.33
CA TRP A 80 6.56 -15.64 2.42
C TRP A 80 6.17 -16.80 1.51
N THR A 81 4.89 -17.11 1.37
CA THR A 81 4.42 -18.15 0.45
C THR A 81 4.90 -17.86 -0.97
N PHE A 82 4.63 -16.66 -1.50
CA PHE A 82 5.03 -16.32 -2.86
C PHE A 82 6.55 -16.16 -3.03
N VAL A 83 7.23 -15.60 -2.03
CA VAL A 83 8.70 -15.49 -2.06
C VAL A 83 9.35 -16.87 -1.99
N GLY A 84 8.76 -17.82 -1.26
CA GLY A 84 9.23 -19.20 -1.14
C GLY A 84 9.08 -20.03 -2.42
N LEU A 85 8.18 -19.66 -3.34
CA LEU A 85 8.08 -20.30 -4.65
C LEU A 85 9.32 -20.01 -5.54
N LEU A 86 9.95 -18.85 -5.40
CA LEU A 86 11.10 -18.49 -6.23
C LEU A 86 12.32 -19.42 -6.06
N PRO A 87 12.80 -19.74 -4.84
CA PRO A 87 13.88 -20.71 -4.68
C PRO A 87 13.45 -22.13 -5.06
N LEU A 88 12.15 -22.47 -4.95
CA LEU A 88 11.65 -23.79 -5.34
C LEU A 88 11.82 -24.02 -6.85
N ALA A 89 11.67 -22.99 -7.68
CA ALA A 89 11.97 -23.06 -9.11
C ALA A 89 13.43 -23.46 -9.38
N VAL A 90 14.37 -22.90 -8.62
CA VAL A 90 15.80 -23.24 -8.71
C VAL A 90 16.03 -24.69 -8.32
N VAL A 91 15.39 -25.17 -7.25
CA VAL A 91 15.48 -26.58 -6.83
C VAL A 91 15.00 -27.53 -7.93
N PHE A 92 13.90 -27.20 -8.62
CA PHE A 92 13.42 -27.99 -9.75
C PHE A 92 14.40 -28.04 -10.92
N TRP A 93 15.05 -26.92 -11.26
CA TRP A 93 16.04 -26.88 -12.32
C TRP A 93 17.33 -27.62 -11.96
N VAL A 94 17.79 -27.54 -10.71
CA VAL A 94 18.92 -28.34 -10.23
C VAL A 94 18.59 -29.83 -10.30
N ALA A 95 17.39 -30.24 -9.86
CA ALA A 95 16.94 -31.63 -9.98
C ALA A 95 16.90 -32.11 -11.44
N ALA A 96 16.41 -31.26 -12.35
CA ALA A 96 16.40 -31.57 -13.78
C ALA A 96 17.83 -31.77 -14.33
N ALA A 97 18.78 -30.90 -13.95
CA ALA A 97 20.17 -30.99 -14.39
C ALA A 97 20.87 -32.27 -13.88
N LEU A 98 20.52 -32.73 -12.67
CA LEU A 98 21.06 -33.99 -12.11
C LEU A 98 20.52 -35.24 -12.80
N VAL A 99 19.29 -35.20 -13.31
CA VAL A 99 18.63 -36.34 -13.99
C VAL A 99 19.01 -36.41 -15.49
N ALA A 100 19.50 -35.31 -16.06
CA ALA A 100 19.81 -35.17 -17.48
C ALA A 100 20.95 -36.04 -18.08
N PRO A 101 22.00 -36.51 -17.38
CA PRO A 101 23.28 -36.77 -18.06
C PRO A 101 23.45 -38.14 -18.77
N SER A 102 22.41 -38.83 -19.26
CA SER A 102 22.64 -39.94 -20.20
C SER A 102 21.44 -40.25 -21.10
N ASP A 103 21.53 -39.83 -22.36
CA ASP A 103 20.54 -40.01 -23.42
C ASP A 103 20.46 -41.48 -23.90
N SER A 104 19.44 -42.19 -23.43
CA SER A 104 18.84 -43.37 -24.08
C SER A 104 17.54 -43.82 -23.40
N ASP A 105 17.26 -43.31 -22.19
CA ASP A 105 16.09 -43.70 -21.41
C ASP A 105 14.92 -42.69 -21.58
N PRO A 106 13.81 -43.08 -22.24
CA PRO A 106 12.66 -42.20 -22.47
C PRO A 106 11.97 -41.75 -21.17
N THR A 107 12.13 -42.50 -20.07
CA THR A 107 11.58 -42.12 -18.78
C THR A 107 12.35 -40.92 -18.19
N ARG A 108 13.69 -40.89 -18.32
CA ARG A 108 14.52 -39.79 -17.80
C ARG A 108 14.32 -38.48 -18.56
N SER A 109 14.14 -38.56 -19.88
CA SER A 109 13.86 -37.37 -20.71
C SER A 109 12.49 -36.77 -20.36
N ALA A 110 11.47 -37.61 -20.15
CA ALA A 110 10.15 -37.17 -19.70
C ALA A 110 10.19 -36.52 -18.31
N ILE A 111 10.90 -37.14 -17.35
CA ILE A 111 11.06 -36.59 -15.99
C ILE A 111 11.79 -35.24 -16.03
N THR A 112 12.88 -35.13 -16.80
CA THR A 112 13.62 -33.88 -16.97
C THR A 112 12.73 -32.79 -17.54
N GLY A 113 11.93 -33.08 -18.56
CA GLY A 113 10.98 -32.14 -19.15
C GLY A 113 9.93 -31.64 -18.16
N ILE A 114 9.34 -32.54 -17.36
CA ILE A 114 8.36 -32.18 -16.33
C ILE A 114 8.98 -31.29 -15.24
N LEU A 115 10.20 -31.60 -14.79
CA LEU A 115 10.91 -30.82 -13.78
C LEU A 115 11.21 -29.40 -14.28
N VAL A 116 11.66 -29.26 -15.52
CA VAL A 116 11.90 -27.94 -16.14
C VAL A 116 10.60 -27.14 -16.22
N LEU A 117 9.50 -27.76 -16.68
CA LEU A 117 8.19 -27.11 -16.77
C LEU A 117 7.68 -26.66 -15.40
N MET A 118 7.80 -27.51 -14.36
CA MET A 118 7.43 -27.16 -12.99
C MET A 118 8.26 -26.00 -12.44
N GLY A 119 9.55 -25.93 -12.77
CA GLY A 119 10.41 -24.80 -12.45
C GLY A 119 9.89 -23.49 -13.05
N PHE A 120 9.52 -23.48 -14.34
CA PHE A 120 8.94 -22.30 -14.99
C PHE A 120 7.59 -21.90 -14.39
N ILE A 121 6.69 -22.86 -14.15
CA ILE A 121 5.38 -22.58 -13.53
C ILE A 121 5.58 -21.98 -12.14
N SER A 122 6.46 -22.56 -11.33
CA SER A 122 6.76 -22.07 -9.98
C SER A 122 7.32 -20.65 -10.01
N LEU A 123 8.22 -20.34 -10.95
CA LEU A 123 8.78 -19.00 -11.14
C LEU A 123 7.70 -18.00 -11.54
N ILE A 124 6.89 -18.33 -12.56
CA ILE A 124 5.84 -17.44 -13.07
C ILE A 124 4.80 -17.17 -11.97
N VAL A 125 4.32 -18.22 -11.28
CA VAL A 125 3.34 -18.08 -10.19
C VAL A 125 3.94 -17.31 -9.01
N GLY A 126 5.20 -17.58 -8.65
CA GLY A 126 5.91 -16.83 -7.62
C GLY A 126 6.06 -15.35 -7.96
N LEU A 127 6.49 -15.03 -9.18
CA LEU A 127 6.68 -13.66 -9.66
C LEU A 127 5.36 -12.89 -9.72
N ILE A 128 4.34 -13.47 -10.35
CA ILE A 128 2.98 -12.90 -10.43
C ILE A 128 2.43 -12.70 -9.02
N GLY A 129 2.58 -13.70 -8.15
CA GLY A 129 2.14 -13.62 -6.75
C GLY A 129 2.82 -12.49 -5.98
N VAL A 130 4.14 -12.32 -6.12
CA VAL A 130 4.89 -11.23 -5.49
C VAL A 130 4.44 -9.85 -5.99
N ILE A 131 4.14 -9.71 -7.28
CA ILE A 131 3.68 -8.45 -7.87
C ILE A 131 2.24 -8.14 -7.45
N LEU A 132 1.35 -9.14 -7.54
CA LEU A 132 -0.08 -8.97 -7.26
C LEU A 132 -0.41 -8.94 -5.77
N ARG A 133 0.47 -9.40 -4.87
CA ARG A 133 0.20 -9.40 -3.42
C ARG A 133 -0.18 -8.01 -2.90
N ALA A 134 0.52 -6.98 -3.37
CA ALA A 134 0.28 -5.59 -2.96
C ALA A 134 -1.08 -5.08 -3.44
N ARG A 135 -1.60 -5.65 -4.54
CA ARG A 135 -2.90 -5.30 -5.11
C ARG A 135 -4.05 -6.07 -4.47
N PHE A 136 -3.84 -7.30 -3.99
CA PHE A 136 -4.93 -8.15 -3.51
C PHE A 136 -5.01 -8.27 -1.98
N TYR A 137 -3.89 -8.32 -1.26
CA TYR A 137 -3.87 -8.76 0.15
C TYR A 137 -3.52 -7.66 1.16
N GLY A 138 -3.77 -6.39 0.84
CA GLY A 138 -3.54 -5.27 1.75
C GLY A 138 -4.37 -4.02 1.41
N PRO A 139 -4.29 -2.97 2.24
CA PRO A 139 -4.88 -1.68 1.93
C PRO A 139 -4.25 -1.16 0.64
N THR A 140 -5.08 -0.75 -0.31
CA THR A 140 -4.63 -0.21 -1.60
C THR A 140 -4.68 1.31 -1.52
N GLY A 141 -3.67 1.99 -2.04
CA GLY A 141 -3.66 3.45 -2.14
C GLY A 141 -3.68 3.87 -3.59
N LYS A 142 -4.65 4.70 -3.97
CA LYS A 142 -4.65 5.40 -5.26
C LYS A 142 -4.16 6.81 -5.02
N VAL A 143 -3.01 7.16 -5.60
CA VAL A 143 -2.49 8.53 -5.56
C VAL A 143 -3.26 9.32 -6.60
N MET A 144 -4.05 10.30 -6.15
CA MET A 144 -4.81 11.18 -7.04
C MET A 144 -3.89 12.21 -7.67
N GLU A 145 -4.32 12.73 -8.83
CA GLU A 145 -3.61 13.85 -9.44
C GLU A 145 -3.70 15.08 -8.54
N GLN A 146 -2.60 15.81 -8.49
CA GLN A 146 -2.49 17.05 -7.73
C GLN A 146 -3.48 18.06 -8.32
N GLN A 147 -4.44 18.50 -7.50
CA GLN A 147 -5.42 19.49 -7.94
C GLN A 147 -4.75 20.86 -8.10
N PRO A 148 -5.08 21.62 -9.15
CA PRO A 148 -4.58 22.98 -9.33
C PRO A 148 -4.91 23.83 -8.09
N GLY A 149 -3.88 24.43 -7.48
CA GLY A 149 -4.01 25.23 -6.25
C GLY A 149 -3.64 24.50 -4.95
N TYR A 150 -3.36 23.20 -4.98
CA TYR A 150 -2.84 22.45 -3.84
C TYR A 150 -1.44 21.90 -4.13
N TYR A 151 -0.51 22.07 -3.19
CA TYR A 151 0.88 21.60 -3.33
C TYR A 151 1.08 20.13 -2.92
N GLU A 152 0.05 19.52 -2.30
CA GLU A 152 0.12 18.15 -1.81
C GLU A 152 -0.79 17.21 -2.60
N PRO A 153 -0.32 16.02 -2.98
CA PRO A 153 -1.17 15.02 -3.58
C PRO A 153 -2.07 14.37 -2.53
N VAL A 154 -3.32 14.14 -2.92
CA VAL A 154 -4.30 13.41 -2.12
C VAL A 154 -4.19 11.92 -2.44
N ILE A 155 -4.23 11.08 -1.41
CA ILE A 155 -4.22 9.63 -1.54
C ILE A 155 -5.59 9.11 -1.11
N GLU A 156 -6.24 8.37 -2.00
CA GLU A 156 -7.42 7.59 -1.68
C GLU A 156 -6.97 6.22 -1.18
N LEU A 157 -7.09 5.98 0.13
CA LEU A 157 -6.96 4.65 0.70
C LEU A 157 -8.24 3.87 0.39
N GLN A 158 -8.09 2.67 -0.15
CA GLN A 158 -9.13 1.74 -0.54
C GLN A 158 -8.92 0.39 0.17
N ARG A 159 -10.01 -0.37 0.36
CA ARG A 159 -9.99 -1.65 1.10
C ARG A 159 -9.48 -1.49 2.53
N VAL A 160 -9.86 -0.39 3.17
CA VAL A 160 -9.65 -0.17 4.60
C VAL A 160 -10.90 -0.56 5.37
N HIS A 161 -10.73 -0.93 6.64
CA HIS A 161 -11.84 -1.30 7.50
C HIS A 161 -12.76 -0.09 7.77
N PRO A 162 -14.10 -0.24 7.80
CA PRO A 162 -15.02 0.88 8.03
C PRO A 162 -14.78 1.63 9.34
N ASN A 163 -14.42 0.92 10.42
CA ASN A 163 -14.04 1.56 11.70
C ASN A 163 -12.84 2.52 11.55
N PHE A 164 -11.85 2.17 10.73
CA PHE A 164 -10.72 3.05 10.45
C PHE A 164 -11.20 4.29 9.69
N VAL A 165 -12.07 4.11 8.68
CA VAL A 165 -12.66 5.21 7.92
C VAL A 165 -13.45 6.15 8.83
N ALA A 166 -14.29 5.62 9.73
CA ALA A 166 -15.04 6.40 10.69
C ALA A 166 -14.11 7.21 11.62
N ALA A 167 -13.07 6.59 12.17
CA ALA A 167 -12.11 7.24 13.04
C ALA A 167 -11.30 8.34 12.32
N VAL A 168 -10.91 8.12 11.07
CA VAL A 168 -10.22 9.14 10.26
C VAL A 168 -11.16 10.31 9.96
N ARG A 169 -12.41 10.04 9.59
CA ARG A 169 -13.43 11.08 9.33
C ARG A 169 -13.70 11.90 10.59
N GLN A 170 -13.84 11.27 11.76
CA GLN A 170 -14.01 11.96 13.03
C GLN A 170 -12.83 12.91 13.30
N ARG A 171 -11.59 12.44 13.13
CA ARG A 171 -10.39 13.28 13.32
C ARG A 171 -10.28 14.41 12.30
N GLN A 172 -10.77 14.20 11.08
CA GLN A 172 -10.85 15.26 10.06
C GLN A 172 -11.92 16.30 10.43
N GLN A 173 -13.06 15.88 10.97
CA GLN A 173 -14.10 16.76 11.48
C GLN A 173 -13.62 17.58 12.68
N GLU A 174 -12.92 16.95 13.63
CA GLU A 174 -12.30 17.64 14.77
C GLU A 174 -11.33 18.73 14.31
N ARG A 175 -10.47 18.42 13.33
CA ARG A 175 -9.58 19.42 12.72
C ARG A 175 -10.34 20.52 12.01
N ALA A 176 -11.35 20.17 11.21
CA ALA A 176 -12.18 21.15 10.53
C ALA A 176 -12.91 22.07 11.52
N ALA A 177 -13.33 21.58 12.68
CA ALA A 177 -13.92 22.38 13.75
C ALA A 177 -12.89 23.31 14.42
N GLN A 178 -11.64 22.85 14.57
CA GLN A 178 -10.54 23.67 15.10
C GLN A 178 -10.15 24.81 14.15
N TYR A 179 -10.06 24.55 12.84
CA TYR A 179 -9.74 25.57 11.83
C TYR A 179 -10.95 26.42 11.41
N GLY A 180 -12.18 25.89 11.56
CA GLY A 180 -13.43 26.58 11.27
C GLY A 180 -13.98 27.40 12.44
N SER A 181 -13.37 27.29 13.62
CA SER A 181 -13.59 28.27 14.70
C SER A 181 -12.84 29.54 14.28
N PRO A 182 -13.53 30.63 13.89
CA PRO A 182 -12.84 31.90 13.80
C PRO A 182 -12.22 32.11 15.17
N ALA A 183 -10.90 32.31 15.19
CA ALA A 183 -10.27 32.93 16.34
C ALA A 183 -11.21 34.06 16.76
N GLN A 184 -11.64 34.04 18.02
CA GLN A 184 -12.16 35.25 18.62
C GLN A 184 -11.07 36.28 18.36
N PHE A 185 -11.28 37.15 17.37
CA PHE A 185 -10.75 38.48 17.38
C PHE A 185 -11.33 39.04 18.68
N GLN A 186 -10.62 38.85 19.79
CA GLN A 186 -10.74 39.77 20.90
C GLN A 186 -10.25 41.08 20.30
N PRO A 187 -11.12 42.08 20.08
CA PRO A 187 -10.63 43.41 19.77
C PRO A 187 -9.70 43.79 20.92
N GLN A 188 -8.41 43.90 20.58
CA GLN A 188 -7.38 44.39 21.48
C GLN A 188 -7.90 45.73 22.03
N PRO A 189 -8.04 45.90 23.36
CA PRO A 189 -8.50 47.17 23.90
C PRO A 189 -7.51 48.24 23.43
N GLY A 190 -8.03 49.23 22.69
CA GLY A 190 -7.23 50.26 22.05
C GLY A 190 -6.36 51.02 23.06
N PRO A 191 -5.24 51.59 22.61
CA PRO A 191 -4.38 52.39 23.48
C PRO A 191 -5.19 53.54 24.10
N TYR A 192 -5.14 53.62 25.44
CA TYR A 192 -5.79 54.67 26.22
C TYR A 192 -5.37 56.06 25.71
N PRO A 193 -6.31 57.01 25.58
CA PRO A 193 -5.95 58.39 25.24
C PRO A 193 -5.09 58.99 26.37
N TYR A 194 -3.96 59.58 25.97
CA TYR A 194 -3.07 60.32 26.86
C TYR A 194 -3.81 61.46 27.55
N GLN A 195 -3.77 61.48 28.88
CA GLN A 195 -4.35 62.53 29.71
C GLN A 195 -3.21 63.49 30.14
N PRO A 196 -3.13 64.71 29.59
CA PRO A 196 -2.14 65.70 30.03
C PRO A 196 -2.50 66.24 31.41
N GLY A 197 -1.53 66.22 32.33
CA GLY A 197 -1.54 66.97 33.58
C GLY A 197 -0.89 68.33 33.45
#